data_AF-A0A941IUW5-F1
#
_entry.id   AF-A0A941IUW5-F1
#
_cell.length_a   1.000
_cell.length_b   1.000
_cell.length_c   1.000
_cell.angle_alpha   90.00
_cell.angle_beta   90.00
_cell.angle_gamma   90.00
#
_symmetry.space_group_name_H-M   'P 1'
#
loop_
_entity.id
_entity.type
_entity.pdbx_description
1 polymer ?
#
loop_
_entity_poly.entity_id
_entity_poly.type
_entity_poly.pdbx_seq_one_letter_code
_entity_poly.pdbx_strand_id
1 'polypeptide(L)'
;MEEAAARELLVAVNPNTSSSLPFLLLVPYGEGLLLASAGKWPRERSIFCMELPSRCWPRSPDLVDRSRVLACERRGASIDVVLDRPVRNRSQLVFTTCRGREMIFWQSPQARVRYPERSVVPASTAAGLSGLEIIVDTREKDGYDFAYQPVRLVRHRLACGDYGVVHDGRLVAAVERKSLPDLAGSLANHRLEYALAELAALPRAAVVIEEDYGQLFALEHSREARIADRLARLQVRYQSVPIIFLGTRGLAQEWIYRFLGAARQWVVDELAAGSHIDGQPGNRALRSAPAAYSASESSVRRWAYTVGLPQPEKGPIRPEVWAAWRRTHPRG
;
A
#
# COMPACT_ATOMS: atom_id res chain seq x y z
N MET A 1 20.65 -25.97 -4.94
CA MET A 1 21.46 -24.82 -4.48
C MET A 1 22.28 -24.27 -5.64
N GLU A 2 21.63 -23.90 -6.74
CA GLU A 2 22.34 -23.54 -7.98
C GLU A 2 21.51 -22.52 -8.79
N GLU A 3 21.01 -21.49 -8.09
CA GLU A 3 20.29 -20.36 -8.68
C GLU A 3 20.61 -19.04 -7.94
N ALA A 4 21.74 -19.03 -7.22
CA ALA A 4 22.34 -17.85 -6.62
C ALA A 4 23.42 -17.24 -7.52
N ALA A 5 23.24 -17.33 -8.85
CA ALA A 5 24.05 -16.56 -9.79
C ALA A 5 23.77 -15.08 -9.52
N ALA A 6 24.82 -14.35 -9.15
CA ALA A 6 24.75 -13.08 -8.46
C ALA A 6 23.81 -12.08 -9.16
N ARG A 7 22.73 -11.66 -8.48
CA ARG A 7 21.96 -10.48 -8.85
C ARG A 7 22.89 -9.28 -8.69
N GLU A 8 23.48 -8.82 -9.78
CA GLU A 8 24.39 -7.68 -9.78
C GLU A 8 23.75 -6.49 -10.45
N LEU A 9 24.02 -5.32 -9.90
CA LEU A 9 23.83 -4.06 -10.58
C LEU A 9 25.09 -3.81 -11.40
N LEU A 10 24.95 -3.73 -12.72
CA LEU A 10 26.06 -3.45 -13.62
C LEU A 10 25.91 -2.03 -14.18
N VAL A 11 27.02 -1.29 -14.21
CA VAL A 11 27.10 0.00 -14.87
C VAL A 11 28.17 -0.08 -15.95
N ALA A 12 27.82 0.26 -17.18
CA ALA A 12 28.74 0.31 -18.32
C ALA A 12 28.77 1.70 -18.96
N VAL A 13 29.82 1.99 -19.72
CA VAL A 13 29.82 3.13 -20.65
C VAL A 13 28.79 2.88 -21.76
N ASN A 14 28.01 3.90 -22.09
CA ASN A 14 27.10 3.84 -23.23
C ASN A 14 27.90 3.92 -24.53
N PRO A 15 27.86 2.91 -25.41
CA PRO A 15 28.59 2.93 -26.67
C PRO A 15 28.09 4.03 -27.63
N ASN A 16 26.86 4.53 -27.43
CA ASN A 16 26.35 5.66 -28.19
C ASN A 16 26.95 6.98 -27.66
N THR A 17 28.05 7.41 -28.27
CA THR A 17 28.78 8.64 -27.90
C THR A 17 28.03 9.94 -28.20
N SER A 18 26.97 9.91 -29.01
CA SER A 18 26.12 11.07 -29.26
C SER A 18 24.99 11.24 -28.24
N SER A 19 24.85 10.30 -27.30
CA SER A 19 23.84 10.35 -26.24
C SER A 19 24.27 11.30 -25.11
N SER A 20 23.33 12.10 -24.59
CA SER A 20 23.53 12.87 -23.35
C SER A 20 23.49 12.00 -22.08
N LEU A 21 23.20 10.71 -22.22
CA LEU A 21 23.19 9.69 -21.16
C LEU A 21 24.36 8.72 -21.39
N PRO A 22 25.57 9.03 -20.88
CA PRO A 22 26.81 8.32 -21.21
C PRO A 22 26.98 6.99 -20.47
N PHE A 23 26.04 6.58 -19.62
CA PHE A 23 26.12 5.31 -18.89
C PHE A 23 24.88 4.44 -19.13
N LEU A 24 25.10 3.14 -19.14
CA LEU A 24 24.08 2.11 -19.11
C LEU A 24 24.06 1.47 -17.72
N LEU A 25 22.87 1.28 -17.16
CA LEU A 25 22.61 0.68 -15.88
C LEU A 25 21.73 -0.56 -16.12
N LEU A 26 22.29 -1.75 -15.88
CA LEU A 26 21.55 -3.00 -15.93
C LEU A 26 21.17 -3.39 -14.50
N VAL A 27 19.88 -3.29 -14.21
CA VAL A 27 19.28 -3.56 -12.90
C VAL A 27 18.74 -4.98 -12.90
N PRO A 28 19.03 -5.81 -11.88
CA PRO A 28 18.56 -7.19 -11.82
C PRO A 28 17.10 -7.27 -11.36
N TYR A 29 16.21 -6.65 -12.12
CA TYR A 29 14.76 -6.64 -11.94
C TYR A 29 14.10 -7.24 -13.19
N GLY A 30 13.20 -8.23 -13.00
CA GLY A 30 12.65 -9.01 -14.11
C GLY A 30 13.74 -9.73 -14.90
N GLU A 31 13.67 -9.68 -16.22
CA GLU A 31 14.68 -10.22 -17.15
C GLU A 31 15.93 -9.32 -17.30
N GLY A 32 16.01 -8.22 -16.53
CA GLY A 32 17.07 -7.22 -16.62
C GLY A 32 16.54 -5.89 -17.15
N LEU A 33 16.24 -4.98 -16.24
CA LEU A 33 15.83 -3.61 -16.57
C LEU A 33 17.06 -2.80 -17.00
N LEU A 34 17.09 -2.39 -18.26
CA LEU A 34 18.19 -1.61 -18.83
C LEU A 34 17.82 -0.13 -18.91
N LEU A 35 18.64 0.71 -18.29
CA LEU A 35 18.44 2.16 -18.23
C LEU A 35 19.68 2.89 -18.77
N ALA A 36 19.49 3.92 -19.60
CA ALA A 36 20.52 4.92 -19.86
C ALA A 36 20.46 6.02 -18.80
N SER A 37 21.60 6.49 -18.31
CA SER A 37 21.71 7.44 -17.20
C SER A 37 22.78 8.50 -17.46
N ALA A 38 22.57 9.69 -16.90
CA ALA A 38 23.56 10.78 -16.92
C ALA A 38 24.77 10.52 -15.99
N GLY A 39 24.68 9.54 -15.08
CA GLY A 39 25.74 9.24 -14.12
C GLY A 39 25.78 7.78 -13.69
N LYS A 40 26.93 7.38 -13.10
CA LYS A 40 27.18 6.02 -12.60
C LYS A 40 26.51 5.71 -11.26
N TRP A 41 26.09 6.74 -10.52
CA TRP A 41 25.38 6.63 -9.24
C TRP A 41 24.72 7.98 -8.89
N PRO A 42 23.49 8.02 -8.36
CA PRO A 42 22.82 9.24 -7.94
C PRO A 42 23.41 9.69 -6.61
N ARG A 43 24.45 10.52 -6.61
CA ARG A 43 25.10 10.96 -5.36
C ARG A 43 24.17 11.86 -4.54
N GLU A 44 24.17 13.16 -4.80
CA GLU A 44 23.40 14.16 -4.05
C GLU A 44 22.14 14.63 -4.80
N ARG A 45 21.95 14.19 -6.04
CA ARG A 45 20.83 14.60 -6.91
C ARG A 45 20.16 13.38 -7.52
N SER A 46 18.88 13.55 -7.83
CA SER A 46 18.11 12.65 -8.68
C SER A 46 18.68 12.68 -10.10
N ILE A 47 18.91 11.53 -10.71
CA ILE A 47 19.39 11.41 -12.09
C ILE A 47 18.25 10.92 -12.97
N PHE A 48 17.98 11.62 -14.08
CA PHE A 48 17.05 11.12 -15.08
C PHE A 48 17.61 9.88 -15.77
N CYS A 49 16.73 8.89 -15.97
CA CYS A 49 17.01 7.65 -16.66
C CYS A 49 16.01 7.44 -17.79
N MET A 50 16.50 6.86 -18.89
CA MET A 50 15.69 6.44 -20.03
C MET A 50 15.72 4.92 -20.12
N GLU A 51 14.56 4.29 -20.19
CA GLU A 51 14.48 2.85 -20.44
C GLU A 51 14.90 2.50 -21.85
N LEU A 52 15.71 1.45 -21.97
CA LEU A 52 16.17 0.91 -23.24
C LEU A 52 15.78 -0.57 -23.35
N PRO A 53 15.49 -1.05 -24.56
CA PRO A 53 15.32 -2.49 -24.80
C PRO A 53 16.58 -3.27 -24.39
N SER A 54 16.41 -4.46 -23.81
CA SER A 54 17.52 -5.31 -23.34
C SER A 54 18.62 -5.57 -24.39
N ARG A 55 18.25 -5.65 -25.68
CA ARG A 55 19.19 -5.78 -26.82
C ARG A 55 20.20 -4.63 -26.95
N CYS A 56 19.96 -3.49 -26.29
CA CYS A 56 20.88 -2.36 -26.27
C CYS A 56 22.05 -2.57 -25.30
N TRP A 57 22.03 -3.61 -24.46
CA TRP A 57 23.18 -4.00 -23.67
C TRP A 57 24.29 -4.59 -24.57
N PRO A 58 25.53 -4.07 -24.52
CA PRO A 58 26.61 -4.56 -25.38
C PRO A 58 27.00 -6.01 -25.06
N ARG A 59 27.42 -6.77 -26.08
CA ARG A 59 27.99 -8.12 -25.89
C ARG A 59 29.29 -8.10 -25.08
N SER A 60 30.07 -7.03 -25.22
CA SER A 60 31.31 -6.79 -24.47
C SER A 60 31.22 -5.39 -23.83
N PRO A 61 30.55 -5.27 -22.67
CA PRO A 61 30.34 -3.97 -22.02
C PRO A 61 31.63 -3.48 -21.37
N ASP A 62 31.92 -2.20 -21.55
CA ASP A 62 32.95 -1.49 -20.78
C ASP A 62 32.40 -1.16 -19.38
N LEU A 63 32.57 -2.10 -18.44
CA LEU A 63 32.03 -2.02 -17.09
C LEU A 63 32.82 -1.01 -16.24
N VAL A 64 32.09 -0.05 -15.66
CA VAL A 64 32.62 1.00 -14.79
C VAL A 64 32.18 0.88 -13.33
N ASP A 65 31.16 0.07 -13.04
CA ASP A 65 30.79 -0.37 -11.69
C ASP A 65 30.11 -1.75 -11.77
N ARG A 66 30.37 -2.57 -10.76
CA ARG A 66 29.78 -3.90 -10.56
C ARG A 66 29.54 -4.07 -9.08
N SER A 67 28.28 -4.20 -8.70
CA SER A 67 27.89 -4.31 -7.30
C SER A 67 26.90 -5.44 -7.09
N ARG A 68 27.19 -6.32 -6.13
CA ARG A 68 26.24 -7.34 -5.67
C ARG A 68 25.01 -6.66 -5.08
N VAL A 69 23.83 -7.19 -5.38
CA VAL A 69 22.55 -6.70 -4.90
C VAL A 69 22.05 -7.59 -3.76
N LEU A 70 21.76 -6.98 -2.61
CA LEU A 70 21.12 -7.61 -1.47
C LEU A 70 19.59 -7.65 -1.64
N ALA A 71 19.00 -6.58 -2.17
CA ALA A 71 17.57 -6.51 -2.46
C ALA A 71 17.30 -5.64 -3.69
N CYS A 72 16.40 -6.10 -4.57
CA CYS A 72 15.86 -5.31 -5.67
C CYS A 72 14.36 -5.59 -5.78
N GLU A 73 13.54 -4.69 -5.24
CA GLU A 73 12.11 -4.92 -5.07
C GLU A 73 11.30 -3.71 -5.55
N ARG A 74 10.25 -3.97 -6.32
CA ARG A 74 9.27 -2.95 -6.69
C ARG A 74 8.37 -2.63 -5.48
N ARG A 75 8.25 -1.34 -5.17
CA ARG A 75 7.30 -0.77 -4.21
C ARG A 75 6.59 0.42 -4.84
N GLY A 76 5.37 0.20 -5.36
CA GLY A 76 4.62 1.23 -6.07
C GLY A 76 5.36 1.76 -7.28
N ALA A 77 5.39 3.08 -7.40
CA ALA A 77 6.10 3.81 -8.42
C ALA A 77 7.63 3.72 -8.30
N SER A 78 8.20 2.90 -7.40
CA SER A 78 9.65 2.81 -7.19
C SER A 78 10.17 1.38 -7.22
N ILE A 79 11.42 1.18 -7.64
CA ILE A 79 12.20 -0.04 -7.37
C ILE A 79 13.28 0.33 -6.36
N ASP A 80 13.24 -0.30 -5.20
CA ASP A 80 14.32 -0.23 -4.21
C ASP A 80 15.51 -1.05 -4.70
N VAL A 81 16.71 -0.48 -4.62
CA VAL A 81 17.98 -1.17 -4.93
C VAL A 81 18.89 -1.05 -3.72
N VAL A 82 19.18 -2.19 -3.08
CA VAL A 82 20.10 -2.32 -1.94
C VAL A 82 21.31 -3.14 -2.39
N LEU A 83 22.49 -2.56 -2.29
CA LEU A 83 23.76 -3.13 -2.71
C LEU A 83 24.57 -3.62 -1.50
N ASP A 84 25.37 -4.65 -1.72
CA ASP A 84 26.31 -5.22 -0.75
C ASP A 84 27.62 -4.42 -0.76
N ARG A 85 27.56 -3.19 -0.23
CA ARG A 85 28.74 -2.32 -0.07
C ARG A 85 28.55 -1.32 1.08
N PRO A 86 29.63 -0.76 1.65
CA PRO A 86 29.53 0.08 2.86
C PRO A 86 28.93 1.48 2.60
N VAL A 87 29.11 2.05 1.41
CA VAL A 87 28.62 3.39 1.06
C VAL A 87 27.91 3.36 -0.28
N ARG A 88 27.00 4.31 -0.52
CA ARG A 88 26.22 4.36 -1.78
C ARG A 88 25.54 3.02 -2.05
N ASN A 89 24.95 2.46 -1.01
CA ASN A 89 24.46 1.08 -0.97
C ASN A 89 22.95 0.97 -1.04
N ARG A 90 22.24 2.10 -1.13
CA ARG A 90 20.79 2.14 -1.26
C ARG A 90 20.41 3.25 -2.21
N SER A 91 19.48 2.95 -3.11
CA SER A 91 18.91 3.89 -4.06
C SER A 91 17.50 3.45 -4.45
N GLN A 92 16.74 4.34 -5.07
CA GLN A 92 15.41 4.04 -5.63
C GLN A 92 15.39 4.44 -7.11
N LEU A 93 14.79 3.62 -7.96
CA LEU A 93 14.40 3.99 -9.32
C LEU A 93 12.93 4.35 -9.30
N VAL A 94 12.61 5.63 -9.45
CA VAL A 94 11.25 6.17 -9.34
C VAL A 94 10.68 6.41 -10.73
N PHE A 95 9.60 5.73 -11.04
CA PHE A 95 8.81 5.83 -12.26
C PHE A 95 7.73 6.90 -12.06
N THR A 96 7.59 7.83 -12.99
CA THR A 96 6.58 8.88 -12.92
C THR A 96 6.15 9.31 -14.31
N THR A 97 5.06 10.06 -14.40
CA THR A 97 4.58 10.66 -15.65
C THR A 97 4.65 12.18 -15.52
N CYS A 98 5.30 12.85 -16.47
CA CYS A 98 5.35 14.30 -16.55
C CYS A 98 4.95 14.76 -17.95
N ARG A 99 3.94 15.64 -18.06
CA ARG A 99 3.40 16.14 -19.34
C ARG A 99 3.06 15.02 -20.34
N GLY A 100 2.49 13.92 -19.83
CA GLY A 100 2.09 12.76 -20.64
C GLY A 100 3.25 11.88 -21.14
N ARG A 101 4.47 12.10 -20.65
CA ARG A 101 5.64 11.25 -20.94
C ARG A 101 6.08 10.51 -19.69
N GLU A 102 6.40 9.24 -19.87
CA GLU A 102 7.00 8.39 -18.84
C GLU A 102 8.43 8.81 -18.57
N MET A 103 8.80 8.89 -17.30
CA MET A 103 10.10 9.35 -16.84
C MET A 103 10.57 8.43 -15.70
N ILE A 104 11.84 8.06 -15.72
CA ILE A 104 12.46 7.28 -14.64
C ILE A 104 13.53 8.16 -14.00
N PHE A 105 13.58 8.15 -12.66
CA PHE A 105 14.56 8.90 -11.89
C PHE A 105 15.30 7.98 -10.92
N TRP A 106 16.62 7.94 -11.02
CA TRP A 106 17.46 7.23 -10.07
C TRP A 106 17.86 8.17 -8.91
N GLN A 107 17.49 7.80 -7.69
CA GLN A 107 17.59 8.65 -6.50
C GLN A 107 18.38 7.96 -5.38
N SER A 108 19.24 8.70 -4.67
CA SER A 108 19.78 8.27 -3.38
C SER A 108 18.92 8.73 -2.22
N PRO A 109 19.15 8.20 -1.01
CA PRO A 109 18.56 8.76 0.22
C PRO A 109 18.80 10.25 0.41
N GLN A 110 19.93 10.78 -0.10
CA GLN A 110 20.29 12.20 0.02
C GLN A 110 19.59 13.08 -1.03
N ALA A 111 19.15 12.49 -2.15
CA ALA A 111 18.43 13.18 -3.21
C ALA A 111 16.93 13.39 -2.89
N ARG A 112 16.42 12.82 -1.79
CA ARG A 112 15.08 13.18 -1.31
C ARG A 112 15.07 14.66 -0.97
N VAL A 113 14.07 15.37 -1.50
CA VAL A 113 13.69 16.70 -1.05
C VAL A 113 13.66 16.67 0.47
N ARG A 114 14.53 17.45 1.12
CA ARG A 114 14.35 17.78 2.52
C ARG A 114 12.94 18.35 2.62
N TYR A 115 12.02 17.64 3.28
CA TYR A 115 10.86 18.32 3.81
C TYR A 115 11.43 19.45 4.67
N PRO A 116 11.08 20.72 4.42
CA PRO A 116 11.62 21.81 5.21
C PRO A 116 11.38 21.52 6.69
N GLU A 117 12.40 21.72 7.53
CA GLU A 117 12.39 21.56 8.99
C GLU A 117 11.47 22.56 9.71
N ARG A 118 10.36 22.97 9.09
CA ARG A 118 9.26 23.60 9.78
C ARG A 118 8.25 22.55 10.19
N SER A 119 8.36 22.20 11.46
CA SER A 119 7.37 21.58 12.34
C SER A 119 6.11 22.44 12.44
N VAL A 120 5.40 22.59 11.33
CA VAL A 120 3.96 22.83 11.27
C VAL A 120 3.54 22.09 10.02
N VAL A 121 3.07 20.84 10.17
CA VAL A 121 2.17 20.32 9.15
C VAL A 121 0.98 21.25 9.23
N PRO A 122 0.68 22.08 8.21
CA PRO A 122 -0.52 22.91 8.26
C PRO A 122 -1.73 21.99 8.45
N ALA A 123 -2.91 22.54 8.67
CA ALA A 123 -4.17 21.82 8.49
C ALA A 123 -4.36 21.37 7.01
N SER A 124 -3.42 20.58 6.48
CA SER A 124 -3.28 20.19 5.10
C SER A 124 -3.70 18.73 4.93
N THR A 125 -4.51 18.56 3.91
CA THR A 125 -5.04 17.31 3.34
C THR A 125 -4.09 16.11 3.41
N ALA A 126 -4.56 14.95 3.86
CA ALA A 126 -3.81 13.70 3.85
C ALA A 126 -3.41 13.36 2.41
N ALA A 127 -2.11 13.14 2.20
CA ALA A 127 -1.50 12.91 0.89
C ALA A 127 -1.82 13.99 -0.18
N GLY A 128 -2.18 15.22 0.22
CA GLY A 128 -2.53 16.29 -0.73
C GLY A 128 -3.94 16.17 -1.34
N LEU A 129 -4.78 15.26 -0.84
CA LEU A 129 -6.12 14.99 -1.40
C LEU A 129 -7.13 16.05 -0.94
N SER A 130 -7.74 16.79 -1.87
CA SER A 130 -8.76 17.84 -1.58
C SER A 130 -10.10 17.33 -1.00
N GLY A 131 -10.19 16.04 -0.68
CA GLY A 131 -11.33 15.42 -0.02
C GLY A 131 -11.18 13.90 0.00
N LEU A 132 -10.75 13.36 1.15
CA LEU A 132 -10.66 11.91 1.34
C LEU A 132 -12.02 11.36 1.77
N GLU A 133 -12.59 10.43 1.00
CA GLU A 133 -13.78 9.69 1.44
C GLU A 133 -13.34 8.52 2.34
N ILE A 134 -13.79 8.52 3.59
CA ILE A 134 -13.56 7.44 4.55
C ILE A 134 -14.89 6.75 4.80
N ILE A 135 -14.91 5.43 4.60
CA ILE A 135 -16.03 4.61 5.01
C ILE A 135 -15.88 4.28 6.48
N VAL A 136 -16.93 4.52 7.26
CA VAL A 136 -17.05 4.09 8.65
C VAL A 136 -17.97 2.87 8.69
N ASP A 137 -17.51 1.77 9.28
CA ASP A 137 -18.31 0.56 9.40
C ASP A 137 -19.59 0.84 10.18
N THR A 138 -20.72 0.32 9.68
CA THR A 138 -22.02 0.54 10.34
C THR A 138 -22.11 -0.02 11.76
N ARG A 139 -21.30 -1.04 12.09
CA ARG A 139 -21.21 -1.66 13.43
C ARG A 139 -20.40 -0.80 14.40
N GLU A 140 -19.60 0.14 13.90
CA GLU A 140 -18.82 1.06 14.72
C GLU A 140 -19.76 2.13 15.29
N LYS A 141 -20.11 1.97 16.58
CA LYS A 141 -21.07 2.82 17.30
C LYS A 141 -20.44 4.15 17.70
N ASP A 142 -19.24 4.11 18.26
CA ASP A 142 -18.51 5.26 18.79
C ASP A 142 -17.44 5.76 17.81
N GLY A 143 -17.86 5.91 16.55
CA GLY A 143 -17.00 6.26 15.44
C GLY A 143 -16.45 7.68 15.53
N TYR A 144 -15.25 7.87 14.99
CA TYR A 144 -14.62 9.18 14.86
C TYR A 144 -15.37 10.08 13.89
N ASP A 145 -15.47 11.36 14.24
CA ASP A 145 -16.12 12.39 13.42
C ASP A 145 -15.18 13.06 12.43
N PHE A 146 -13.87 12.93 12.62
CA PHE A 146 -12.83 13.60 11.85
C PHE A 146 -13.06 15.12 11.75
N ALA A 147 -13.55 15.75 12.82
CA ALA A 147 -14.04 17.13 12.83
C ALA A 147 -13.05 18.18 12.29
N TYR A 148 -11.75 17.91 12.37
CA TYR A 148 -10.69 18.85 11.97
C TYR A 148 -9.98 18.46 10.66
N GLN A 149 -10.41 17.37 10.03
CA GLN A 149 -9.80 16.85 8.80
C GLN A 149 -10.74 17.09 7.59
N PRO A 150 -10.22 17.46 6.41
CA PRO A 150 -11.00 17.59 5.18
C PRO A 150 -11.40 16.22 4.61
N VAL A 151 -12.32 15.54 5.29
CA VAL A 151 -12.82 14.21 4.92
C VAL A 151 -14.32 14.22 4.67
N ARG A 152 -14.76 13.31 3.81
CA ARG A 152 -16.16 12.95 3.68
C ARG A 152 -16.37 11.59 4.33
N LEU A 153 -17.19 11.53 5.38
CA LEU A 153 -17.56 10.27 6.00
C LEU A 153 -18.75 9.64 5.28
N VAL A 154 -18.65 8.34 5.02
CA VAL A 154 -19.76 7.52 4.50
C VAL A 154 -19.94 6.33 5.43
N ARG A 155 -21.14 6.13 5.96
CA ARG A 155 -21.43 4.93 6.76
C ARG A 155 -21.84 3.79 5.84
N HIS A 156 -21.08 2.71 5.84
CA HIS A 156 -21.40 1.50 5.08
C HIS A 156 -20.84 0.28 5.81
N ARG A 157 -21.41 -0.90 5.59
CA ARG A 157 -20.82 -2.14 6.14
C ARG A 157 -19.53 -2.47 5.39
N LEU A 158 -18.42 -2.56 6.10
CA LEU A 158 -17.13 -3.00 5.58
C LEU A 158 -17.02 -4.53 5.65
N ALA A 159 -16.20 -5.09 4.75
CA ALA A 159 -15.86 -6.51 4.81
C ALA A 159 -15.08 -6.84 6.08
N CYS A 160 -14.13 -5.98 6.46
CA CYS A 160 -13.36 -6.05 7.70
C CYS A 160 -12.85 -4.64 8.09
N GLY A 161 -12.47 -4.47 9.36
CA GLY A 161 -12.07 -3.19 9.93
C GLY A 161 -13.24 -2.23 10.19
N ASP A 162 -12.94 -1.12 10.88
CA ASP A 162 -13.91 -0.11 11.31
C ASP A 162 -13.88 1.13 10.43
N TYR A 163 -12.73 1.44 9.84
CA TYR A 163 -12.54 2.55 8.91
C TYR A 163 -11.91 2.03 7.62
N GLY A 164 -12.36 2.50 6.47
CA GLY A 164 -11.88 1.98 5.20
C GLY A 164 -11.84 3.02 4.09
N VAL A 165 -11.05 2.72 3.06
CA VAL A 165 -11.00 3.49 1.83
C VAL A 165 -11.25 2.60 0.64
N VAL A 166 -12.03 3.14 -0.30
CA VAL A 166 -12.44 2.45 -1.52
C VAL A 166 -11.78 3.08 -2.72
N HIS A 167 -11.34 2.22 -3.64
CA HIS A 167 -10.92 2.61 -4.97
C HIS A 167 -11.47 1.61 -5.98
N ASP A 168 -12.05 2.12 -7.07
CA ASP A 168 -12.70 1.34 -8.13
C ASP A 168 -13.65 0.25 -7.59
N GLY A 169 -14.47 0.62 -6.60
CA GLY A 169 -15.47 -0.26 -5.98
C GLY A 169 -14.91 -1.36 -5.07
N ARG A 170 -13.59 -1.35 -4.79
CA ARG A 170 -12.93 -2.32 -3.90
C ARG A 170 -12.41 -1.66 -2.63
N LEU A 171 -12.51 -2.37 -1.51
CA LEU A 171 -11.92 -1.95 -0.24
C LEU A 171 -10.41 -2.16 -0.32
N VAL A 172 -9.67 -1.07 -0.55
CA VAL A 172 -8.22 -1.15 -0.76
C VAL A 172 -7.41 -0.92 0.50
N ALA A 173 -8.03 -0.27 1.50
CA ALA A 173 -7.45 -0.16 2.82
C ALA A 173 -8.49 -0.21 3.92
N ALA A 174 -8.13 -0.78 5.07
CA ALA A 174 -8.95 -0.72 6.28
C ALA A 174 -8.11 -0.58 7.55
N VAL A 175 -8.71 0.01 8.58
CA VAL A 175 -8.15 0.06 9.93
C VAL A 175 -9.17 -0.49 10.91
N GLU A 176 -8.73 -1.46 11.72
CA GLU A 176 -9.46 -1.93 12.90
C GLU A 176 -9.03 -1.08 14.10
N ARG A 177 -9.99 -0.53 14.83
CA ARG A 177 -9.79 0.25 16.04
C ARG A 177 -10.05 -0.65 17.24
N LYS A 178 -9.17 -0.59 18.24
CA LYS A 178 -9.33 -1.35 19.49
C LYS A 178 -9.12 -0.46 20.71
N SER A 179 -10.01 -0.57 21.67
CA SER A 179 -9.71 -0.18 23.04
C SER A 179 -8.78 -1.22 23.70
N LEU A 180 -8.10 -0.85 24.78
CA LEU A 180 -7.26 -1.79 25.53
C LEU A 180 -8.07 -2.96 26.15
N PRO A 181 -9.25 -2.75 26.76
CA PRO A 181 -10.10 -3.86 27.21
C PRO A 181 -10.53 -4.80 26.08
N ASP A 182 -10.92 -4.26 24.92
CA ASP A 182 -11.32 -5.07 23.76
C ASP A 182 -10.13 -5.83 23.17
N LEU A 183 -8.93 -5.24 23.17
CA LEU A 183 -7.70 -5.91 22.78
C LEU A 183 -7.45 -7.11 23.69
N ALA A 184 -7.46 -6.92 25.01
CA ALA A 184 -7.24 -7.99 25.99
C ALA A 184 -8.26 -9.12 25.82
N GLY A 185 -9.55 -8.77 25.72
CA GLY A 185 -10.62 -9.73 25.48
C GLY A 185 -10.45 -10.49 24.16
N SER A 186 -10.13 -9.79 23.07
CA SER A 186 -9.95 -10.39 21.74
C SER A 186 -8.71 -11.28 21.62
N LEU A 187 -7.66 -11.01 22.40
CA LEU A 187 -6.47 -11.87 22.51
C LEU A 187 -6.76 -13.12 23.36
N ALA A 188 -7.56 -12.98 24.42
CA ALA A 188 -7.93 -14.09 25.29
C ALA A 188 -8.79 -15.13 24.55
N ASN A 189 -9.71 -14.68 23.70
CA ASN A 189 -10.64 -15.54 22.95
C ASN A 189 -10.28 -15.76 21.47
N HIS A 190 -9.05 -15.41 21.06
CA HIS A 190 -8.52 -15.58 19.71
C HIS A 190 -9.23 -14.78 18.60
N ARG A 191 -10.20 -13.91 18.91
CA ARG A 191 -10.90 -13.10 17.89
C ARG A 191 -9.97 -12.16 17.12
N LEU A 192 -8.91 -11.66 17.77
CA LEU A 192 -7.94 -10.79 17.08
C LEU A 192 -7.23 -11.52 15.94
N GLU A 193 -6.95 -12.81 16.10
CA GLU A 193 -6.30 -13.62 15.06
C GLU A 193 -7.14 -13.72 13.79
N TYR A 194 -8.45 -13.92 13.94
CA TYR A 194 -9.39 -13.92 12.81
C TYR A 194 -9.48 -12.54 12.16
N ALA A 195 -9.57 -11.47 12.95
CA ALA A 195 -9.59 -10.10 12.42
C ALA A 195 -8.30 -9.78 11.63
N LEU A 196 -7.13 -10.16 12.15
CA LEU A 196 -5.86 -9.99 11.45
C LEU A 196 -5.79 -10.80 10.16
N ALA A 197 -6.35 -12.01 10.12
CA ALA A 197 -6.42 -12.80 8.90
C ALA A 197 -7.29 -12.14 7.81
N GLU A 198 -8.43 -11.57 8.20
CA GLU A 198 -9.30 -10.82 7.27
C GLU A 198 -8.61 -9.53 6.78
N LEU A 199 -7.97 -8.79 7.68
CA LEU A 199 -7.23 -7.56 7.35
C LEU A 199 -6.01 -7.85 6.45
N ALA A 200 -5.32 -8.96 6.67
CA ALA A 200 -4.15 -9.36 5.88
C ALA A 200 -4.49 -9.69 4.41
N ALA A 201 -5.76 -9.91 4.09
CA ALA A 201 -6.24 -10.07 2.72
C ALA A 201 -6.33 -8.74 1.96
N LEU A 202 -6.30 -7.61 2.67
CA LEU A 202 -6.34 -6.28 2.06
C LEU A 202 -4.95 -5.82 1.60
N PRO A 203 -4.87 -4.94 0.58
CA PRO A 203 -3.62 -4.34 0.14
C PRO A 203 -2.90 -3.56 1.25
N ARG A 204 -3.68 -2.81 2.05
CA ARG A 204 -3.18 -2.01 3.17
C ARG A 204 -4.13 -2.15 4.35
N ALA A 205 -3.65 -2.64 5.48
CA ALA A 205 -4.45 -2.69 6.69
C ALA A 205 -3.63 -2.35 7.92
N ALA A 206 -4.30 -1.97 9.00
CA ALA A 206 -3.68 -1.76 10.29
C ALA A 206 -4.67 -2.08 11.42
N VAL A 207 -4.14 -2.36 12.60
CA VAL A 207 -4.87 -2.33 13.86
C VAL A 207 -4.31 -1.17 14.68
N VAL A 208 -5.18 -0.29 15.18
CA VAL A 208 -4.79 0.81 16.07
C VAL A 208 -5.35 0.58 17.46
N ILE A 209 -4.52 0.79 18.47
CA ILE A 209 -4.86 0.67 19.88
C ILE A 209 -4.85 2.08 20.47
N GLU A 210 -5.95 2.46 21.11
CA GLU A 210 -6.15 3.79 21.72
C GLU A 210 -5.48 3.94 23.09
N GLU A 211 -4.36 3.28 23.30
CA GLU A 211 -3.59 3.35 24.54
C GLU A 211 -2.10 3.17 24.24
N ASP A 212 -1.26 3.41 25.24
CA ASP A 212 0.16 3.10 25.18
C ASP A 212 0.41 1.60 25.44
N TYR A 213 1.45 1.04 24.80
CA TYR A 213 1.81 -0.37 24.97
C TYR A 213 2.03 -0.76 26.44
N GLY A 214 2.58 0.16 27.24
CA GLY A 214 2.82 -0.05 28.67
C GLY A 214 1.54 -0.36 29.47
N GLN A 215 0.38 0.13 29.01
CA GLN A 215 -0.89 -0.08 29.71
C GLN A 215 -1.35 -1.54 29.69
N LEU A 216 -0.83 -2.37 28.77
CA LEU A 216 -1.07 -3.82 28.80
C LEU A 216 -0.66 -4.47 30.11
N PHE A 217 0.37 -3.94 30.77
CA PHE A 217 0.92 -4.47 32.01
C PHE A 217 0.22 -3.94 33.26
N ALA A 218 -0.75 -3.04 33.10
CA ALA A 218 -1.59 -2.53 34.18
C ALA A 218 -2.94 -3.28 34.29
N LEU A 219 -3.17 -4.30 33.45
CA LEU A 219 -4.44 -5.04 33.39
C LEU A 219 -4.54 -6.07 34.53
N GLU A 220 -5.21 -5.71 35.63
CA GLU A 220 -5.34 -6.51 36.86
C GLU A 220 -5.85 -7.96 36.69
N HIS A 221 -6.65 -8.24 35.65
CA HIS A 221 -7.40 -9.49 35.52
C HIS A 221 -6.81 -10.46 34.49
N SER A 222 -5.65 -10.14 33.91
CA SER A 222 -5.01 -10.95 32.87
C SER A 222 -3.58 -11.27 33.26
N ARG A 223 -3.11 -12.50 33.02
CA ARG A 223 -1.67 -12.80 33.14
C ARG A 223 -0.94 -11.98 32.06
N GLU A 224 -0.40 -10.82 32.39
CA GLU A 224 -0.01 -9.78 31.42
C GLU A 224 1.06 -10.30 30.45
N ALA A 225 1.99 -11.12 30.95
CA ALA A 225 2.99 -11.81 30.15
C ALA A 225 2.39 -12.68 29.03
N ARG A 226 1.23 -13.33 29.27
CA ARG A 226 0.56 -14.13 28.23
C ARG A 226 -0.09 -13.26 27.15
N ILE A 227 -0.58 -12.08 27.51
CA ILE A 227 -1.18 -11.14 26.54
C ILE A 227 -0.08 -10.56 25.64
N ALA A 228 1.02 -10.09 26.25
CA ALA A 228 2.17 -9.57 25.52
C ALA A 228 2.76 -10.62 24.57
N ASP A 229 2.96 -11.85 25.04
CA ASP A 229 3.45 -12.97 24.22
C ASP A 229 2.52 -13.29 23.04
N ARG A 230 1.20 -13.31 23.28
CA ARG A 230 0.21 -13.56 22.22
C ARG A 230 0.24 -12.44 21.18
N LEU A 231 0.27 -11.19 21.63
CA LEU A 231 0.36 -10.02 20.76
C LEU A 231 1.63 -10.06 19.89
N ALA A 232 2.79 -10.36 20.49
CA ALA A 232 4.05 -10.48 19.76
C ALA A 232 4.00 -11.60 18.70
N ARG A 233 3.45 -12.77 19.04
CA ARG A 233 3.28 -13.87 18.08
C ARG A 233 2.39 -13.47 16.90
N LEU A 234 1.32 -12.72 17.15
CA LEU A 234 0.45 -12.22 16.09
C LEU A 234 1.15 -11.20 15.19
N GLN A 235 1.93 -10.27 15.73
CA GLN A 235 2.70 -9.31 14.91
C GLN A 235 3.74 -10.01 14.03
N VAL A 236 4.39 -11.06 14.53
CA VAL A 236 5.32 -11.88 13.73
C VAL A 236 4.59 -12.67 12.65
N ARG A 237 3.40 -13.20 12.96
CA ARG A 237 2.61 -14.01 12.03
C ARG A 237 1.95 -13.18 10.92
N TYR A 238 1.45 -11.99 11.24
CA TYR A 238 0.70 -11.11 10.35
C TYR A 238 1.46 -9.83 10.04
N GLN A 239 2.67 -9.98 9.48
CA GLN A 239 3.60 -8.86 9.24
C GLN A 239 3.05 -7.76 8.31
N SER A 240 2.06 -8.08 7.48
CA SER A 240 1.41 -7.12 6.59
C SER A 240 0.41 -6.19 7.31
N VAL A 241 0.03 -6.51 8.54
CA VAL A 241 -0.95 -5.75 9.33
C VAL A 241 -0.27 -5.23 10.62
N PRO A 242 0.31 -4.02 10.60
CA PRO A 242 0.88 -3.43 11.81
C PRO A 242 -0.18 -3.25 12.89
N ILE A 243 0.20 -3.53 14.14
CA ILE A 243 -0.59 -3.24 15.34
C ILE A 243 0.11 -2.12 16.10
N ILE A 244 -0.52 -0.94 16.18
CA ILE A 244 0.12 0.31 16.61
C ILE A 244 -0.58 0.86 17.84
N PHE A 245 0.19 1.20 18.86
CA PHE A 245 -0.27 1.87 20.08
C PHE A 245 -0.11 3.37 19.91
N LEU A 246 -1.22 4.11 20.02
CA LEU A 246 -1.28 5.53 19.68
C LEU A 246 -1.63 6.41 20.89
N GLY A 247 -1.76 5.82 22.08
CA GLY A 247 -1.90 6.54 23.35
C GLY A 247 -3.28 7.14 23.59
N THR A 248 -3.89 7.80 22.61
CA THR A 248 -5.19 8.45 22.77
C THR A 248 -6.09 8.30 21.55
N ARG A 249 -7.40 8.45 21.75
CA ARG A 249 -8.40 8.50 20.68
C ARG A 249 -8.07 9.54 19.60
N GLY A 250 -7.65 10.74 20.01
CA GLY A 250 -7.34 11.84 19.08
C GLY A 250 -6.13 11.54 18.20
N LEU A 251 -5.08 10.95 18.77
CA LEU A 251 -3.91 10.50 18.01
C LEU A 251 -4.24 9.33 17.08
N ALA A 252 -5.08 8.40 17.53
CA ALA A 252 -5.58 7.32 16.69
C ALA A 252 -6.40 7.82 15.50
N GLN A 253 -7.30 8.78 15.71
CA GLN A 253 -8.07 9.43 14.65
C GLN A 253 -7.17 10.11 13.62
N GLU A 254 -6.20 10.91 14.07
CA GLU A 254 -5.26 11.61 13.18
C GLU A 254 -4.39 10.63 12.38
N TRP A 255 -3.93 9.56 13.02
CA TRP A 255 -3.13 8.53 12.35
C TRP A 255 -3.97 7.78 11.31
N ILE A 256 -5.21 7.38 11.64
CA ILE A 256 -6.13 6.71 10.71
C ILE A 256 -6.35 7.57 9.47
N TYR A 257 -6.62 8.86 9.65
CA TYR A 257 -6.80 9.80 8.54
C TYR A 257 -5.59 9.81 7.60
N ARG A 258 -4.38 9.94 8.15
CA ARG A 258 -3.14 9.98 7.36
C ARG A 258 -2.83 8.66 6.69
N PHE A 259 -3.00 7.55 7.40
CA PHE A 259 -2.78 6.20 6.87
C PHE A 259 -3.71 5.91 5.70
N LEU A 260 -5.01 6.18 5.86
CA LEU A 260 -6.01 5.96 4.82
C LEU A 260 -5.79 6.87 3.61
N GLY A 261 -5.41 8.13 3.80
CA GLY A 261 -5.05 9.03 2.70
C GLY A 261 -3.79 8.56 1.95
N ALA A 262 -2.76 8.14 2.67
CA ALA A 262 -1.54 7.59 2.07
C ALA A 262 -1.82 6.27 1.33
N ALA A 263 -2.66 5.40 1.88
CA ALA A 263 -3.07 4.17 1.23
C ALA A 263 -3.85 4.46 -0.06
N ARG A 264 -4.77 5.43 -0.04
CA ARG A 264 -5.50 5.87 -1.24
C ARG A 264 -4.57 6.32 -2.35
N GLN A 265 -3.58 7.14 -2.02
CA GLN A 265 -2.60 7.65 -2.96
C GLN A 265 -1.71 6.54 -3.50
N TRP A 266 -1.23 5.65 -2.63
CA TRP A 266 -0.44 4.50 -3.03
C TRP A 266 -1.15 3.64 -4.07
N VAL A 267 -2.47 3.42 -3.94
CA VAL A 267 -3.23 2.68 -4.96
C VAL A 267 -3.26 3.39 -6.32
N VAL A 268 -3.44 4.71 -6.33
CA VAL A 268 -3.41 5.51 -7.59
C VAL A 268 -2.05 5.35 -8.27
N ASP A 269 -0.99 5.51 -7.50
CA ASP A 269 0.38 5.43 -8.00
C ASP A 269 0.70 4.00 -8.48
N GLU A 270 0.25 2.96 -7.78
CA GLU A 270 0.46 1.56 -8.14
C GLU A 270 -0.26 1.18 -9.44
N LEU A 271 -1.51 1.64 -9.63
CA LEU A 271 -2.26 1.38 -10.85
C LEU A 271 -1.67 2.10 -12.06
N ALA A 272 -1.29 3.37 -11.90
CA ALA A 272 -0.56 4.09 -12.93
C ALA A 272 0.74 3.36 -13.28
N ALA A 273 1.51 2.95 -12.28
CA ALA A 273 2.81 2.30 -12.49
C ALA A 273 2.71 0.86 -13.05
N GLY A 274 1.57 0.19 -12.90
CA GLY A 274 1.30 -1.16 -13.42
C GLY A 274 0.86 -1.19 -14.88
N SER A 275 0.27 -0.11 -15.42
CA SER A 275 -0.04 0.01 -16.86
C SER A 275 1.18 0.22 -17.75
N HIS A 276 2.35 0.50 -17.16
CA HIS A 276 3.57 0.88 -17.88
C HIS A 276 4.55 -0.29 -18.12
N ILE A 277 4.28 -1.50 -17.62
CA ILE A 277 5.14 -2.67 -17.84
C ILE A 277 4.33 -3.80 -18.45
N ASP A 278 4.52 -4.02 -19.75
CA ASP A 278 3.95 -5.16 -20.46
C ASP A 278 4.38 -6.48 -19.79
N GLY A 279 3.38 -7.29 -19.41
CA GLY A 279 3.59 -8.69 -19.06
C GLY A 279 3.72 -9.03 -17.57
N GLN A 280 3.74 -8.08 -16.63
CA GLN A 280 3.65 -8.41 -15.20
C GLN A 280 2.22 -8.19 -14.66
N PRO A 281 1.59 -9.22 -14.05
CA PRO A 281 0.28 -9.04 -13.45
C PRO A 281 0.44 -8.06 -12.28
N GLY A 282 -0.12 -6.84 -12.38
CA GLY A 282 -0.09 -5.79 -11.33
C GLY A 282 -0.44 -6.28 -9.91
N ASN A 283 -0.38 -5.44 -8.87
CA ASN A 283 -0.46 -5.95 -7.49
C ASN A 283 -1.64 -6.92 -7.23
N ARG A 284 -1.33 -8.20 -6.96
CA ARG A 284 -2.34 -9.27 -6.77
C ARG A 284 -3.33 -8.91 -5.67
N ALA A 285 -2.86 -8.27 -4.60
CA ALA A 285 -3.69 -7.86 -3.47
C ALA A 285 -4.76 -6.83 -3.89
N LEU A 286 -4.44 -5.91 -4.82
CA LEU A 286 -5.41 -4.95 -5.35
C LEU A 286 -6.53 -5.63 -6.15
N ARG A 287 -6.19 -6.66 -6.95
CA ARG A 287 -7.19 -7.41 -7.74
C ARG A 287 -8.08 -8.29 -6.86
N SER A 288 -7.52 -8.88 -5.81
CA SER A 288 -8.24 -9.75 -4.88
C SER A 288 -8.93 -8.99 -3.75
N ALA A 289 -8.77 -7.67 -3.66
CA ALA A 289 -9.42 -6.86 -2.65
C ALA A 289 -10.96 -7.02 -2.73
N PRO A 290 -11.64 -7.15 -1.58
CA PRO A 290 -13.08 -7.40 -1.54
C PRO A 290 -13.85 -6.21 -2.12
N ALA A 291 -15.03 -6.50 -2.69
CA ALA A 291 -15.94 -5.45 -3.12
C ALA A 291 -16.34 -4.60 -1.91
N ALA A 292 -16.17 -3.28 -2.04
CA ALA A 292 -16.40 -2.34 -0.95
C ALA A 292 -17.87 -2.20 -0.58
N TYR A 293 -18.73 -2.22 -1.59
CA TYR A 293 -20.16 -2.13 -1.45
C TYR A 293 -20.73 -3.50 -1.84
N SER A 294 -20.89 -4.37 -0.84
CA SER A 294 -21.80 -5.50 -0.99
C SER A 294 -23.16 -5.05 -0.47
N ALA A 295 -24.10 -4.77 -1.37
CA ALA A 295 -25.47 -4.57 -0.97
C ALA A 295 -25.94 -5.76 -0.11
N SER A 296 -26.78 -5.50 0.89
CA SER A 296 -27.45 -6.60 1.56
C SER A 296 -28.39 -7.31 0.59
N GLU A 297 -28.63 -8.61 0.76
CA GLU A 297 -29.64 -9.31 -0.04
C GLU A 297 -30.99 -8.59 -0.01
N SER A 298 -31.37 -8.02 1.13
CA SER A 298 -32.59 -7.23 1.28
C SER A 298 -32.62 -5.99 0.39
N SER A 299 -31.51 -5.27 0.23
CA SER A 299 -31.41 -4.10 -0.65
C SER A 299 -31.49 -4.50 -2.12
N VAL A 300 -30.80 -5.57 -2.52
CA VAL A 300 -30.85 -6.08 -3.90
C VAL A 300 -32.24 -6.61 -4.24
N ARG A 301 -32.92 -7.31 -3.31
CA ARG A 301 -34.31 -7.75 -3.49
C ARG A 301 -35.27 -6.57 -3.64
N ARG A 302 -35.13 -5.57 -2.77
CA ARG A 302 -35.99 -4.37 -2.83
C ARG A 302 -35.83 -3.65 -4.16
N TRP A 303 -34.60 -3.51 -4.64
CA TRP A 303 -34.36 -2.91 -5.94
C TRP A 303 -34.87 -3.77 -7.09
N ALA A 304 -34.58 -5.06 -7.08
CA ALA A 304 -35.07 -5.99 -8.10
C ALA A 304 -36.59 -5.89 -8.24
N TYR A 305 -37.30 -5.77 -7.11
CA TYR A 305 -38.73 -5.48 -7.09
C TYR A 305 -39.07 -4.14 -7.76
N THR A 306 -38.38 -3.04 -7.42
CA THR A 306 -38.64 -1.71 -8.02
C THR A 306 -38.39 -1.65 -9.53
N VAL A 307 -37.46 -2.45 -10.06
CA VAL A 307 -37.15 -2.49 -11.50
C VAL A 307 -37.82 -3.65 -12.24
N GLY A 308 -38.69 -4.42 -11.56
CA GLY A 308 -39.45 -5.52 -12.16
C GLY A 308 -38.63 -6.77 -12.51
N LEU A 309 -37.47 -6.98 -11.86
CA LEU A 309 -36.66 -8.20 -12.06
C LEU A 309 -37.24 -9.37 -11.25
N PRO A 310 -37.55 -10.52 -11.88
CA PRO A 310 -38.17 -11.65 -11.18
C PRO A 310 -37.21 -12.29 -10.18
N GLN A 311 -37.63 -12.44 -8.92
CA GLN A 311 -36.86 -13.07 -7.84
C GLN A 311 -37.72 -14.03 -7.01
N PRO A 312 -37.14 -15.15 -6.52
CA PRO A 312 -37.85 -16.02 -5.59
C PRO A 312 -38.07 -15.31 -4.25
N GLU A 313 -39.27 -15.45 -3.67
CA GLU A 313 -39.62 -14.87 -2.35
C GLU A 313 -38.72 -15.40 -1.22
N LYS A 314 -38.20 -16.63 -1.36
CA LYS A 314 -37.28 -17.28 -0.42
C LYS A 314 -36.14 -17.97 -1.17
N GLY A 315 -34.96 -18.01 -0.56
CA GLY A 315 -33.75 -18.61 -1.15
C GLY A 315 -32.83 -17.60 -1.86
N PRO A 316 -31.59 -17.97 -2.21
CA PRO A 316 -30.54 -17.05 -2.64
C PRO A 316 -30.90 -16.24 -3.90
N ILE A 317 -30.43 -15.00 -3.97
CA ILE A 317 -30.63 -14.11 -5.13
C ILE A 317 -29.88 -14.68 -6.34
N ARG A 318 -30.55 -14.68 -7.50
CA ARG A 318 -29.95 -15.20 -8.73
C ARG A 318 -28.72 -14.38 -9.16
N PRO A 319 -27.63 -15.01 -9.65
CA PRO A 319 -26.41 -14.31 -10.06
C PRO A 319 -26.64 -13.17 -11.07
N GLU A 320 -27.61 -13.29 -11.97
CA GLU A 320 -27.90 -12.26 -12.98
C GLU A 320 -28.45 -10.97 -12.36
N VAL A 321 -29.18 -11.08 -11.24
CA VAL A 321 -29.73 -9.92 -10.51
C VAL A 321 -28.64 -9.22 -9.70
N TRP A 322 -27.70 -9.98 -9.14
CA TRP A 322 -26.47 -9.39 -8.59
C TRP A 322 -25.64 -8.67 -9.65
N ALA A 323 -25.55 -9.20 -10.87
CA ALA A 323 -24.84 -8.54 -11.97
C ALA A 323 -25.59 -7.29 -12.47
N ALA A 324 -26.92 -7.30 -12.48
CA ALA A 324 -27.74 -6.15 -12.86
C ALA A 324 -27.71 -5.03 -11.79
N TRP A 325 -27.72 -5.40 -10.51
CA TRP A 325 -27.54 -4.46 -9.40
C TRP A 325 -26.20 -3.74 -9.51
N ARG A 326 -25.09 -4.49 -9.65
CA ARG A 326 -23.74 -3.92 -9.79
C ARG A 326 -23.58 -2.97 -10.98
N ARG A 327 -24.28 -3.22 -12.10
CA ARG A 327 -24.27 -2.32 -13.27
C ARG A 327 -25.01 -1.00 -13.03
N THR A 328 -26.07 -1.04 -12.24
CA THR A 328 -26.92 0.15 -11.95
C THR A 328 -26.48 0.90 -10.69
N HIS A 329 -25.75 0.23 -9.81
CA HIS A 329 -25.21 0.76 -8.55
C HIS A 329 -23.68 0.60 -8.52
N PRO A 330 -22.93 1.32 -9.37
CA PRO A 330 -21.47 1.20 -9.43
C PRO A 330 -20.75 1.63 -8.14
N ARG A 331 -21.48 2.13 -7.13
CA ARG A 331 -20.99 2.55 -5.81
C ARG A 331 -21.79 1.93 -4.64
N GLY A 332 -22.58 0.88 -4.85
CA GLY A 332 -23.55 0.36 -3.86
C GLY A 332 -23.77 -1.14 -3.84
#